data_AF-W1I1M1-F1
#
_entry.id   AF-W1I1M1-F1
#
_cell.length_a   1.000
_cell.length_b   1.000
_cell.length_c   1.000
_cell.angle_alpha   90.00
_cell.angle_beta   90.00
_cell.angle_gamma   90.00
#
_symmetry.space_group_name_H-M   'P 1'
#
loop_
_entity.id
_entity.type
_entity.pdbx_description
1 polymer ?
#
loop_
_entity_poly.entity_id
_entity_poly.type
_entity_poly.pdbx_seq_one_letter_code
_entity_poly.pdbx_strand_id
1 'polypeptide(L)'
;MARKPQSFKLNEKNKSIILYTNVRIPAENDLINFYLDRGYAPMYEEKKATTSVEDMRKAMKDDQKALDEFNAIYAKKVGKDASKEEKKSAGFFGACKFYNEWKKKNKEK
;
A
#
# COMPACT_ATOMS: atom_id res chain seq x y z
N MET A 1 -19.07 20.26 -1.16
CA MET A 1 -19.19 19.14 -0.20
C MET A 1 -18.19 18.07 -0.59
N ALA A 2 -17.20 17.78 0.26
CA ALA A 2 -16.27 16.67 0.01
C ALA A 2 -17.04 15.34 0.11
N ARG A 3 -17.02 14.53 -0.95
CA ARG A 3 -17.61 13.18 -0.91
C ARG A 3 -16.86 12.39 0.15
N LYS A 4 -17.55 11.91 1.19
CA LYS A 4 -16.95 11.01 2.18
C LYS A 4 -16.41 9.79 1.43
N PRO A 5 -15.22 9.28 1.79
CA PRO A 5 -14.69 8.08 1.16
C PRO A 5 -15.68 6.93 1.37
N GLN A 6 -16.10 6.27 0.29
CA GLN A 6 -16.95 5.08 0.37
C GLN A 6 -16.11 3.92 0.93
N SER A 7 -16.70 3.15 1.85
CA SER A 7 -16.08 1.97 2.47
C SER A 7 -16.13 0.75 1.54
N PHE A 8 -16.89 0.82 0.45
CA PHE A 8 -17.02 -0.26 -0.53
C PHE A 8 -17.21 0.25 -1.96
N LYS A 9 -16.98 -0.63 -2.93
CA LYS A 9 -17.29 -0.44 -4.35
C LYS A 9 -17.97 -1.67 -4.93
N LEU A 10 -18.88 -1.46 -5.87
CA LEU A 10 -19.54 -2.54 -6.59
C LEU A 10 -18.76 -2.90 -7.85
N ASN A 11 -18.62 -4.21 -8.08
CA ASN A 11 -18.17 -4.79 -9.33
C ASN A 11 -19.35 -5.48 -9.99
N GLU A 12 -20.00 -4.78 -10.93
CA GLU A 12 -21.17 -5.29 -11.63
C GLU A 12 -20.84 -6.47 -12.56
N LYS A 13 -19.60 -6.55 -13.08
CA LYS A 13 -19.18 -7.64 -13.99
C LYS A 13 -19.12 -8.99 -13.28
N ASN A 14 -18.66 -9.00 -12.05
CA ASN A 14 -18.47 -10.22 -11.25
C ASN A 14 -19.53 -10.38 -10.15
N LYS A 15 -20.53 -9.48 -10.10
CA LYS A 15 -21.49 -9.37 -8.99
C LYS A 15 -20.78 -9.45 -7.63
N SER A 16 -19.83 -8.56 -7.39
CA SER A 16 -19.06 -8.55 -6.14
C SER A 16 -19.08 -7.18 -5.46
N ILE A 17 -19.02 -7.17 -4.14
CA ILE A 17 -18.94 -5.98 -3.30
C ILE A 17 -17.50 -5.93 -2.76
N ILE A 18 -16.68 -5.03 -3.27
CA ILE A 18 -15.30 -4.84 -2.85
C ILE A 18 -15.28 -3.94 -1.61
N LEU A 19 -14.98 -4.51 -0.45
CA LEU A 19 -14.87 -3.82 0.83
C LEU A 19 -13.42 -3.31 1.03
N TYR A 20 -13.25 -2.00 1.21
CA TYR A 20 -11.95 -1.35 1.40
C TYR A 20 -11.54 -1.27 2.87
N THR A 21 -12.52 -1.03 3.74
CA THR A 21 -12.32 -0.80 5.17
C THR A 21 -13.48 -1.40 5.95
N ASN A 22 -13.36 -1.41 7.29
CA ASN A 22 -14.48 -1.76 8.14
C ASN A 22 -15.62 -0.74 7.93
N VAL A 23 -16.77 -1.22 7.48
CA VAL A 23 -17.97 -0.42 7.24
C VAL A 23 -18.50 0.07 8.58
N ARG A 24 -18.35 1.38 8.85
CA ARG A 24 -18.83 2.02 10.08
C ARG A 24 -20.04 2.93 9.85
N ILE A 25 -20.43 3.11 8.59
CA ILE A 25 -21.54 3.97 8.20
C ILE A 25 -22.78 3.07 7.99
N PRO A 26 -23.87 3.26 8.76
CA PRO A 26 -25.07 2.43 8.65
C PRO A 26 -25.65 2.37 7.23
N ALA A 27 -25.75 3.52 6.55
CA ALA A 27 -26.24 3.60 5.18
C ALA A 27 -25.41 2.79 4.17
N GLU A 28 -24.10 2.65 4.39
CA GLU A 28 -23.27 1.79 3.55
C GLU A 28 -23.52 0.32 3.85
N ASN A 29 -23.79 -0.03 5.11
CA ASN A 29 -24.13 -1.39 5.51
C ASN A 29 -25.48 -1.83 4.91
N ASP A 30 -26.49 -0.95 4.94
CA ASP A 30 -27.79 -1.19 4.29
C ASP A 30 -27.62 -1.43 2.78
N LEU A 31 -26.81 -0.62 2.10
CA LEU A 31 -26.50 -0.81 0.69
C LEU A 31 -25.80 -2.15 0.44
N ILE A 32 -24.81 -2.51 1.26
CA ILE A 32 -24.11 -3.80 1.16
C ILE A 32 -25.10 -4.95 1.31
N ASN A 33 -25.94 -4.94 2.35
CA ASN A 33 -26.96 -5.97 2.59
C ASN A 33 -27.94 -6.08 1.41
N PHE A 34 -28.35 -4.96 0.83
CA PHE A 34 -29.20 -4.93 -0.35
C PHE A 34 -28.56 -5.60 -1.57
N TYR A 35 -27.25 -5.39 -1.80
CA TYR A 35 -26.54 -6.08 -2.89
C TYR A 35 -26.26 -7.55 -2.57
N LEU A 36 -26.02 -7.90 -1.30
CA LEU A 36 -25.90 -9.30 -0.86
C LEU A 36 -27.19 -10.08 -1.13
N ASP A 37 -28.36 -9.50 -0.83
CA ASP A 37 -29.68 -10.10 -1.11
C ASP A 37 -29.92 -10.31 -2.62
N ARG A 38 -29.36 -9.42 -3.46
CA ARG A 38 -29.38 -9.54 -4.93
C ARG A 38 -28.37 -10.55 -5.49
N GLY A 39 -27.67 -11.29 -4.63
CA GLY A 39 -26.71 -12.32 -5.01
C GLY A 39 -25.33 -11.79 -5.35
N TYR A 40 -24.95 -10.61 -4.86
CA TYR A 40 -23.55 -10.16 -4.92
C TYR A 40 -22.72 -10.83 -3.82
N ALA A 41 -21.48 -11.17 -4.11
CA ALA A 41 -20.55 -11.75 -3.14
C ALA A 41 -19.65 -10.68 -2.50
N PRO A 42 -19.41 -10.71 -1.18
CA PRO A 42 -18.43 -9.83 -0.55
C PRO A 42 -17.01 -10.26 -0.95
N MET A 43 -16.22 -9.30 -1.39
CA MET A 43 -14.79 -9.45 -1.60
C MET A 43 -14.08 -8.40 -0.76
N TYR A 44 -13.08 -8.81 0.01
CA TYR A 44 -12.22 -7.87 0.70
C TYR A 44 -11.12 -7.45 -0.26
N GLU A 45 -10.84 -6.16 -0.37
CA GLU A 45 -9.64 -5.73 -1.08
C GLU A 45 -8.45 -6.33 -0.34
N GLU A 46 -7.80 -7.33 -0.96
CA GLU A 46 -6.53 -7.82 -0.49
C GLU A 46 -5.60 -6.60 -0.45
N LYS A 47 -5.25 -6.16 0.76
CA LYS A 47 -4.20 -5.16 0.93
C LYS A 47 -3.01 -5.68 0.13
N LYS A 48 -2.65 -4.97 -0.94
CA LYS A 48 -1.46 -5.30 -1.74
C LYS A 48 -0.34 -5.59 -0.75
N ALA A 49 0.26 -6.77 -0.86
CA ALA A 49 1.34 -7.20 0.02
C ALA A 49 2.36 -6.05 0.11
N THR A 50 2.45 -5.44 1.28
CA THR A 50 3.37 -4.33 1.48
C THR A 50 4.76 -4.93 1.38
N THR A 51 5.47 -4.63 0.29
CA THR A 51 6.85 -5.08 0.11
C THR A 51 7.66 -4.60 1.31
N SER A 52 8.11 -5.54 2.13
CA SER A 52 8.86 -5.24 3.34
C SER A 52 10.28 -4.76 2.97
N VAL A 53 10.94 -4.01 3.85
CA VAL A 53 12.34 -3.58 3.64
C VAL A 53 13.25 -4.77 3.35
N GLU A 54 13.03 -5.90 4.02
CA GLU A 54 13.76 -7.14 3.77
C GLU A 54 13.52 -7.70 2.37
N ASP A 55 12.30 -7.60 1.85
CA ASP A 55 11.96 -8.05 0.50
C ASP A 55 12.62 -7.16 -0.56
N MET A 56 12.66 -5.84 -0.32
CA MET A 56 13.40 -4.90 -1.17
C MET A 56 14.90 -5.21 -1.18
N ARG A 57 15.50 -5.44 0.00
CA ARG A 57 16.92 -5.82 0.12
C ARG A 57 17.23 -7.13 -0.60
N LYS A 58 16.37 -8.14 -0.46
CA LYS A 58 16.52 -9.41 -1.18
C LYS A 58 16.48 -9.21 -2.68
N ALA A 59 15.56 -8.38 -3.17
CA ALA A 59 15.45 -8.07 -4.60
C ALA A 59 16.69 -7.35 -5.16
N MET A 60 17.40 -6.56 -4.35
CA MET A 60 18.64 -5.87 -4.73
C MET A 60 19.91 -6.62 -4.30
N LYS A 61 19.81 -7.86 -3.82
CA LYS A 61 20.95 -8.61 -3.28
C LYS A 61 22.05 -8.84 -4.34
N ASP A 62 21.65 -9.05 -5.60
CA ASP A 62 22.56 -9.27 -6.72
C ASP A 62 23.19 -7.95 -7.24
N ASP A 63 22.69 -6.79 -6.80
CA ASP A 63 23.18 -5.46 -7.16
C ASP A 63 23.72 -4.76 -5.92
N GLN A 64 24.94 -5.13 -5.52
CA GLN A 64 25.59 -4.66 -4.29
C GLN A 64 25.65 -3.12 -4.19
N LYS A 65 25.77 -2.43 -5.33
CA LYS A 65 25.78 -0.96 -5.39
C LYS A 65 24.40 -0.39 -5.07
N ALA A 66 23.35 -0.93 -5.68
CA ALA A 66 21.97 -0.54 -5.36
C ALA A 66 21.61 -0.87 -3.90
N LEU A 67 22.09 -1.98 -3.36
CA LEU A 67 21.87 -2.36 -1.97
C LEU A 67 22.54 -1.38 -0.98
N ASP A 68 23.76 -0.92 -1.28
CA ASP A 68 24.48 0.05 -0.47
C ASP A 68 23.79 1.43 -0.51
N GLU A 69 23.40 1.90 -1.70
CA GLU A 69 22.63 3.14 -1.86
C GLU A 69 21.28 3.07 -1.13
N PHE A 70 20.56 1.95 -1.24
CA PHE A 70 19.32 1.72 -0.50
C PHE A 70 19.53 1.78 1.02
N ASN A 71 20.58 1.13 1.53
CA ASN A 71 20.89 1.15 2.96
C ASN A 71 21.35 2.53 3.44
N ALA A 72 22.10 3.27 2.62
CA ALA A 72 22.50 4.64 2.92
C ALA A 72 21.29 5.59 3.00
N ILE A 73 20.32 5.45 2.07
CA ILE A 73 19.06 6.21 2.09
C ILE A 73 18.21 5.82 3.29
N TYR A 74 18.09 4.52 3.59
CA TYR A 74 17.33 4.02 4.73
C TYR A 74 17.93 4.45 6.08
N ALA A 75 19.26 4.45 6.18
CA ALA A 75 20.01 4.87 7.37
C ALA A 75 20.10 6.40 7.52
N LYS A 76 19.72 7.17 6.49
CA LYS A 76 19.73 8.63 6.52
C LYS A 76 18.72 9.13 7.55
N LYS A 77 19.21 9.45 8.75
CA LYS A 77 18.42 10.08 9.80
C LYS A 77 17.98 11.46 9.32
N VAL A 78 16.67 11.69 9.22
CA VAL A 78 16.14 13.05 9.15
C VAL A 78 16.64 13.83 10.37
N GLY A 79 16.97 15.11 10.17
CA GLY A 79 17.72 15.97 11.10
C GLY A 79 17.29 15.88 12.57
N LYS A 80 18.14 16.39 13.47
CA LYS A 80 18.02 16.24 14.94
C LYS A 80 16.62 16.57 15.49
N ASP A 81 15.82 17.39 14.83
CA ASP A 81 14.46 17.81 15.20
C ASP A 81 13.29 16.86 14.90
N ALA A 82 13.44 15.83 14.07
CA ALA A 82 12.30 14.96 13.75
C ALA A 82 12.01 13.93 14.88
N SER A 83 10.75 13.68 15.22
CA SER A 83 10.37 12.67 16.22
C SER A 83 10.81 11.25 15.82
N LYS A 84 11.01 10.33 16.78
CA LYS A 84 11.48 8.94 16.54
C LYS A 84 10.63 8.19 15.49
N GLU A 85 9.33 8.47 15.42
CA GLU A 85 8.40 7.91 14.43
C GLU A 85 8.51 8.55 13.03
N GLU A 86 8.72 9.87 12.95
CA GLU A 86 8.91 10.60 11.69
C GLU A 86 10.27 10.28 11.04
N LYS A 87 11.32 10.15 11.86
CA LYS A 87 12.66 9.73 11.41
C LYS A 87 12.66 8.34 10.78
N LYS A 88 11.90 7.40 11.34
CA LYS A 88 11.75 6.04 10.78
C LYS A 88 10.95 6.05 9.48
N SER A 89 9.88 6.84 9.42
CA SER A 89 9.00 6.91 8.26
C SER A 89 9.71 7.50 7.03
N ALA A 90 10.45 8.60 7.18
CA ALA A 90 11.08 9.26 6.05
C ALA A 90 12.22 8.46 5.40
N GLY A 91 13.06 7.79 6.19
CA GLY A 91 14.09 6.86 5.67
C GLY A 91 13.46 5.68 4.93
N PHE A 92 12.35 5.16 5.44
CA PHE A 92 11.57 4.12 4.78
C PHE A 92 10.95 4.59 3.45
N PHE A 93 10.33 5.76 3.40
CA PHE A 93 9.77 6.30 2.15
C PHE A 93 10.84 6.59 1.10
N GLY A 94 12.00 7.12 1.50
CA GLY A 94 13.15 7.32 0.61
C GLY A 94 13.65 6.01 0.01
N ALA A 95 13.80 4.98 0.86
CA ALA A 95 14.24 3.65 0.44
C ALA A 95 13.22 2.97 -0.50
N CYS A 96 11.92 3.07 -0.20
CA CYS A 96 10.83 2.61 -1.06
C CYS A 96 10.83 3.32 -2.43
N LYS A 97 11.08 4.63 -2.46
CA LYS A 97 11.17 5.41 -3.70
C LYS A 97 12.34 4.94 -4.56
N PHE A 98 13.52 4.82 -3.96
CA PHE A 98 14.70 4.31 -4.65
C PHE A 98 14.49 2.90 -5.20
N TYR A 99 13.95 1.98 -4.38
CA TYR A 99 13.65 0.62 -4.82
C TYR A 99 12.69 0.59 -6.02
N ASN A 100 11.64 1.42 -6.02
CA ASN A 100 10.72 1.49 -7.16
C ASN A 100 11.39 2.04 -8.43
N GLU A 101 12.30 3.01 -8.32
CA GLU A 101 13.06 3.51 -9.47
C GLU A 101 14.06 2.48 -9.99
N TRP A 102 14.81 1.82 -9.10
CA TRP A 102 15.72 0.74 -9.45
C TRP A 102 14.99 -0.43 -10.12
N LYS A 103 13.83 -0.83 -9.57
CA LYS A 103 12.99 -1.92 -10.10
C LYS A 103 12.46 -1.60 -11.49
N LYS A 104 12.07 -0.35 -11.76
CA LYS A 104 11.66 0.08 -13.11
C LYS A 104 12.82 -0.06 -14.09
N LYS A 105 14.00 0.46 -13.75
CA LYS A 105 15.20 0.39 -14.59
C LYS A 105 15.69 -1.04 -14.85
N ASN A 106 15.52 -1.97 -13.90
CA ASN A 106 15.93 -3.36 -14.06
C ASN A 106 14.87 -4.27 -14.70
N LYS A 107 13.56 -3.93 -14.64
CA LYS A 107 12.51 -4.68 -15.33
C LYS A 107 12.39 -4.33 -16.83
N GLU A 108 13.00 -3.25 -17.28
CA GLU A 108 13.05 -2.86 -18.71
C GLU A 108 14.26 -3.45 -19.45
N LYS A 109 15.09 -4.25 -18.78
CA LYS A 109 16.17 -5.06 -19.39
C LYS A 109 15.75 -6.51 -19.50
#